data_AF-A0A957WGJ0-F1
#
_entry.id   AF-A0A957WGJ0-F1
#
_cell.length_a   1.000
_cell.length_b   1.000
_cell.length_c   1.000
_cell.angle_alpha   90.00
_cell.angle_beta   90.00
_cell.angle_gamma   90.00
#
_symmetry.space_group_name_H-M   'P 1'
#
loop_
_entity.id
_entity.type
_entity.pdbx_description
1 polymer ?
#
loop_
_entity_poly.entity_id
_entity_poly.type
_entity_poly.pdbx_seq_one_letter_code
_entity_poly.pdbx_strand_id
1 'polypeptide(L)'
;MEIGSIFIWWLILFVFGLVGWPLAFTLLRHLPDRGFALARAMGLLLVGYILWLGATFRLLQNSIGGILAAMVIVMAVGLIWRRQQARENGSMLAWLKQEWRYALTVEVLFGLAFVAWVFFKAHNPNIETAGGEKWMEIAFINGILRSDYFPPQDPWLSGFGISYYYFGYVMMAALTQLSGLISTTAFNLYVPTLFALTLTAAFGLVANMVALYRRSKNTESASELTIPQPMLTLPAALT
;
A
#
# COMPACT_ATOMS: atom_id res chain seq x y z
N MET A 1 14.36 -18.98 -7.76
CA MET A 1 13.48 -18.55 -6.66
C MET A 1 12.50 -19.67 -6.39
N GLU A 2 12.37 -20.10 -5.13
CA GLU A 2 11.45 -21.17 -4.78
C GLU A 2 10.01 -20.65 -4.72
N ILE A 3 9.05 -21.50 -5.12
CA ILE A 3 7.62 -21.15 -5.12
C ILE A 3 7.16 -20.80 -3.69
N GLY A 4 7.68 -21.49 -2.68
CA GLY A 4 7.39 -21.21 -1.27
C GLY A 4 7.78 -19.79 -0.85
N SER A 5 8.96 -19.32 -1.28
CA SER A 5 9.44 -17.95 -1.00
C SER A 5 8.53 -16.88 -1.62
N ILE A 6 8.03 -17.13 -2.83
CA ILE A 6 7.12 -16.22 -3.54
C ILE A 6 5.78 -16.14 -2.80
N PHE A 7 5.25 -17.31 -2.39
CA PHE A 7 3.97 -17.38 -1.70
C PHE A 7 4.01 -16.73 -0.31
N ILE A 8 5.04 -16.99 0.50
CA ILE A 8 5.15 -16.38 1.83
C ILE A 8 5.30 -14.86 1.74
N TRP A 9 6.05 -14.37 0.74
CA TRP A 9 6.20 -12.94 0.48
C TRP A 9 4.88 -12.28 0.09
N TRP A 10 4.13 -12.90 -0.84
CA TRP A 10 2.80 -12.45 -1.23
C TRP A 10 1.84 -12.44 -0.04
N LEU A 11 1.87 -13.48 0.80
CA LEU A 11 1.03 -13.58 2.00
C LEU A 11 1.35 -12.47 3.01
N ILE A 12 2.63 -12.19 3.26
CA ILE A 12 3.04 -11.09 4.12
C ILE A 12 2.48 -9.78 3.57
N LEU A 13 2.67 -9.49 2.27
CA LEU A 13 2.12 -8.29 1.64
C LEU A 13 0.59 -8.22 1.75
N PHE A 14 -0.13 -9.35 1.63
CA PHE A 14 -1.57 -9.40 1.89
C PHE A 14 -1.91 -9.00 3.33
N VAL A 15 -1.17 -9.49 4.33
CA VAL A 15 -1.36 -9.09 5.74
C VAL A 15 -1.10 -7.59 5.94
N PHE A 16 -0.07 -7.01 5.31
CA PHE A 16 0.14 -5.55 5.35
C PHE A 16 -1.05 -4.79 4.77
N GLY A 17 -1.69 -5.32 3.71
CA GLY A 17 -2.96 -4.81 3.20
C GLY A 17 -4.07 -4.80 4.24
N LEU A 18 -4.26 -5.91 4.96
CA LEU A 18 -5.25 -5.99 6.04
C LEU A 18 -4.96 -5.01 7.17
N VAL A 19 -3.69 -4.81 7.53
CA VAL A 19 -3.27 -3.84 8.57
C VAL A 19 -3.53 -2.40 8.15
N GLY A 20 -3.22 -2.05 6.90
CA GLY A 20 -3.45 -0.69 6.38
C GLY A 20 -4.91 -0.38 6.10
N TRP A 21 -5.75 -1.37 5.82
CA TRP A 21 -7.09 -1.15 5.29
C TRP A 21 -8.04 -0.39 6.22
N PRO A 22 -8.14 -0.66 7.55
CA PRO A 22 -9.04 0.10 8.42
C PRO A 22 -8.79 1.60 8.39
N LEU A 23 -7.51 1.99 8.33
CA LEU A 23 -7.12 3.38 8.23
C LEU A 23 -7.33 3.93 6.80
N ALA A 24 -7.13 3.10 5.76
CA ALA A 24 -7.37 3.52 4.37
C ALA A 24 -8.85 3.84 4.17
N PHE A 25 -9.69 2.98 4.73
CA PHE A 25 -11.14 3.07 4.69
C PHE A 25 -11.68 4.35 5.33
N THR A 26 -11.06 4.82 6.42
CA THR A 26 -11.44 6.07 7.09
C THR A 26 -10.86 7.30 6.40
N LEU A 27 -9.57 7.29 6.05
CA LEU A 27 -8.89 8.43 5.42
C LEU A 27 -9.43 8.71 4.02
N LEU A 28 -9.63 7.67 3.22
CA LEU A 28 -10.07 7.74 1.83
C LEU A 28 -11.57 7.50 1.71
N ARG A 29 -12.35 7.87 2.75
CA ARG A 29 -13.79 7.65 2.82
C ARG A 29 -14.59 8.29 1.67
N HIS A 30 -14.06 9.35 1.07
CA HIS A 30 -14.70 10.08 -0.03
C HIS A 30 -14.44 9.42 -1.40
N LEU A 31 -13.48 8.49 -1.48
CA LEU A 31 -13.24 7.71 -2.69
C LEU A 31 -14.24 6.54 -2.78
N PRO A 32 -14.79 6.26 -3.98
CA PRO A 32 -15.67 5.12 -4.20
C PRO A 32 -15.14 3.78 -3.68
N ASP A 33 -13.83 3.55 -3.82
CA ASP A 33 -13.19 2.31 -3.40
C ASP A 33 -12.78 2.24 -1.92
N ARG A 34 -13.03 3.31 -1.15
CA ARG A 34 -12.63 3.44 0.26
C ARG A 34 -11.14 3.12 0.49
N GLY A 35 -10.28 3.40 -0.47
CA GLY A 35 -8.84 3.19 -0.36
C GLY A 35 -8.38 1.74 -0.41
N PHE A 36 -9.23 0.78 -0.81
CA PHE A 36 -8.86 -0.64 -0.86
C PHE A 36 -7.64 -0.91 -1.75
N ALA A 37 -7.54 -0.25 -2.91
CA ALA A 37 -6.39 -0.39 -3.82
C ALA A 37 -5.06 0.11 -3.23
N LEU A 38 -5.12 1.05 -2.28
CA LEU A 38 -3.94 1.63 -1.63
C LEU A 38 -3.65 1.00 -0.27
N ALA A 39 -4.53 0.15 0.26
CA ALA A 39 -4.43 -0.40 1.61
C ALA A 39 -3.10 -1.13 1.87
N ARG A 40 -2.62 -1.90 0.88
CA ARG A 40 -1.35 -2.62 0.95
C ARG A 40 -0.14 -1.71 1.00
N ALA A 41 -0.08 -0.71 0.12
CA ALA A 41 0.98 0.28 0.10
C ALA A 41 0.98 1.10 1.41
N MET A 42 -0.20 1.48 1.88
CA MET A 42 -0.35 2.27 3.10
C MET A 42 0.02 1.47 4.36
N GLY A 43 -0.35 0.20 4.43
CA GLY A 43 0.08 -0.69 5.50
C GLY A 43 1.60 -0.81 5.55
N LEU A 44 2.24 -1.08 4.40
CA LEU A 44 3.70 -1.17 4.31
C LEU A 44 4.39 0.13 4.74
N LEU A 45 3.89 1.25 4.23
CA LEU A 45 4.41 2.58 4.52
C LEU A 45 4.32 2.91 6.02
N LEU A 46 3.15 2.73 6.62
CA LEU A 46 2.91 3.14 8.01
C LEU A 46 3.60 2.23 9.02
N VAL A 47 3.56 0.91 8.79
CA VAL A 47 4.29 -0.04 9.65
C VAL A 47 5.79 0.22 9.55
N GLY A 48 6.31 0.40 8.34
CA GLY A 48 7.71 0.78 8.12
C GLY A 48 8.07 2.08 8.83
N TYR A 49 7.20 3.08 8.75
CA TYR A 49 7.42 4.40 9.36
C TYR A 49 7.42 4.35 10.90
N ILE A 50 6.45 3.64 11.50
CA ILE A 50 6.40 3.45 12.96
C ILE A 50 7.61 2.65 13.45
N LEU A 51 8.00 1.59 12.74
CA LEU A 51 9.20 0.83 13.05
C LEU A 51 10.45 1.73 12.95
N TRP A 52 10.58 2.50 11.87
CA TRP A 52 11.71 3.38 11.64
C TRP A 52 11.86 4.46 12.71
N LEU A 53 10.76 5.15 13.05
CA LEU A 53 10.76 6.13 14.15
C LEU A 53 11.03 5.46 15.50
N GLY A 54 10.35 4.34 15.78
CA GLY A 54 10.52 3.59 17.02
C GLY A 54 11.97 3.13 17.22
N ALA A 55 12.61 2.62 16.17
CA ALA A 55 14.00 2.21 16.20
C ALA A 55 15.00 3.37 16.25
N THR A 56 14.65 4.54 15.68
CA THR A 56 15.46 5.76 15.80
C THR A 56 15.45 6.30 17.23
N PHE A 57 14.29 6.31 17.90
CA PHE A 57 14.15 6.74 19.29
C PHE A 57 14.39 5.63 20.32
N ARG A 58 14.79 4.43 19.87
CA ARG A 58 15.02 3.24 20.71
C ARG A 58 13.80 2.75 21.51
N LEU A 59 12.60 3.07 21.04
CA LEU A 59 11.32 2.59 21.57
C LEU A 59 10.93 1.20 21.03
N LEU A 60 11.33 0.90 19.80
CA LEU A 60 11.15 -0.40 19.15
C LEU A 60 12.50 -0.90 18.66
N GLN A 61 12.70 -2.22 18.62
CA GLN A 61 13.85 -2.82 17.94
C GLN A 61 13.49 -3.15 16.50
N ASN A 62 14.45 -3.05 15.59
CA ASN A 62 14.35 -3.57 14.23
C ASN A 62 14.42 -5.11 14.23
N SER A 63 13.36 -5.73 14.72
CA SER A 63 13.19 -7.17 14.85
C SER A 63 11.77 -7.57 14.45
N ILE A 64 11.51 -8.88 14.28
CA ILE A 64 10.15 -9.40 14.07
C ILE A 64 9.19 -8.87 15.14
N GLY A 65 9.60 -8.82 16.41
CA GLY A 65 8.79 -8.29 17.51
C GLY A 65 8.44 -6.81 17.33
N GLY A 66 9.41 -5.99 16.92
CA GLY A 66 9.16 -4.56 16.65
C GLY A 66 8.27 -4.34 15.43
N ILE A 67 8.42 -5.14 14.37
CA ILE A 67 7.56 -5.10 13.19
C ILE A 67 6.12 -5.45 13.58
N LEU A 68 5.90 -6.53 14.33
CA LEU A 68 4.57 -6.92 14.80
C LEU A 68 3.96 -5.87 15.74
N ALA A 69 4.76 -5.26 16.63
CA ALA A 69 4.31 -4.16 17.46
C ALA A 69 3.85 -2.96 16.62
N ALA A 70 4.61 -2.57 15.59
CA ALA A 70 4.23 -1.53 14.65
C ALA A 70 2.93 -1.88 13.90
N MET A 71 2.76 -3.13 13.45
CA MET A 71 1.52 -3.61 12.83
C MET A 71 0.32 -3.48 13.77
N VAL A 72 0.48 -3.85 15.04
CA VAL A 72 -0.56 -3.70 16.06
C VAL A 72 -0.92 -2.24 16.27
N ILE A 73 0.07 -1.33 16.33
CA ILE A 73 -0.18 0.11 16.47
C ILE A 73 -0.98 0.64 15.28
N VAL A 74 -0.57 0.35 14.04
CA VAL A 74 -1.29 0.80 12.83
C VAL A 74 -2.73 0.27 12.83
N MET A 75 -2.90 -1.03 13.11
CA MET A 75 -4.22 -1.66 13.17
C MET A 75 -5.09 -1.03 14.26
N ALA A 76 -4.55 -0.84 15.47
CA ALA A 76 -5.28 -0.27 16.60
C ALA A 76 -5.73 1.16 16.32
N VAL A 77 -4.83 2.01 15.80
CA VAL A 77 -5.16 3.39 15.42
C VAL A 77 -6.25 3.41 14.35
N GLY A 78 -6.13 2.58 13.30
CA GLY A 78 -7.13 2.47 12.24
C GLY A 78 -8.50 2.04 12.77
N LEU A 79 -8.55 1.03 13.63
CA LEU A 79 -9.80 0.53 14.21
C LEU A 79 -10.44 1.52 15.21
N ILE A 80 -9.64 2.18 16.06
CA ILE A 80 -10.13 3.18 17.02
C ILE A 80 -10.72 4.37 16.26
N TRP A 81 -9.99 4.92 15.29
CA TRP A 81 -10.48 6.04 14.50
C TRP A 81 -11.74 5.65 13.72
N ARG A 82 -11.77 4.44 13.14
CA ARG A 82 -12.97 3.92 12.49
C ARG A 82 -14.17 3.86 13.44
N ARG A 83 -13.99 3.39 14.68
CA ARG A 83 -15.08 3.33 15.67
C ARG A 83 -15.65 4.71 15.98
N GLN A 84 -14.81 5.73 16.07
CA GLN A 84 -15.24 7.12 16.29
C GLN A 84 -16.06 7.66 15.11
N GLN A 85 -15.75 7.26 13.88
CA GLN A 85 -16.49 7.67 12.67
C GLN A 85 -17.51 6.63 12.16
N ALA A 86 -17.84 5.61 12.96
CA ALA A 86 -18.66 4.49 12.51
C ALA A 86 -20.09 4.91 12.10
N ARG A 87 -20.61 6.02 12.67
CA ARG A 87 -21.91 6.59 12.30
C ARG A 87 -21.95 7.14 10.87
N GLU A 88 -20.82 7.57 10.33
CA GLU A 88 -20.72 8.22 9.01
C GLU A 88 -20.17 7.26 7.92
N ASN A 89 -19.28 6.33 8.30
CA ASN A 89 -18.47 5.59 7.32
C ASN A 89 -19.01 4.20 6.92
N GLY A 90 -20.09 3.73 7.54
CA GLY A 90 -20.67 2.41 7.23
C GLY A 90 -19.79 1.23 7.65
N SER A 91 -20.27 0.01 7.41
CA SER A 91 -19.56 -1.22 7.76
C SER A 91 -18.57 -1.65 6.68
N MET A 92 -17.30 -1.91 7.03
CA MET A 92 -16.29 -2.44 6.10
C MET A 92 -16.71 -3.78 5.51
N LEU A 93 -17.35 -4.63 6.31
CA LEU A 93 -17.86 -5.92 5.85
C LEU A 93 -19.04 -5.73 4.89
N ALA A 94 -19.89 -4.73 5.11
CA ALA A 94 -20.98 -4.42 4.18
C ALA A 94 -20.43 -3.89 2.86
N TRP A 95 -19.46 -2.97 2.91
CA TRP A 95 -18.76 -2.49 1.72
C TRP A 95 -18.09 -3.63 0.96
N LEU A 96 -17.38 -4.53 1.66
CA LEU A 96 -16.72 -5.67 1.02
C LEU A 96 -17.72 -6.62 0.35
N LYS A 97 -18.87 -6.87 0.98
CA LYS A 97 -19.95 -7.68 0.38
C LYS A 97 -20.55 -7.00 -0.86
N GLN A 98 -20.67 -5.67 -0.84
CA GLN A 98 -21.22 -4.90 -1.94
C GLN A 98 -20.23 -4.81 -3.12
N GLU A 99 -18.96 -4.54 -2.82
CA GLU A 99 -17.90 -4.26 -3.81
C GLU A 99 -16.92 -5.43 -3.96
N TRP A 100 -17.33 -6.66 -3.65
CA TRP A 100 -16.45 -7.84 -3.64
C TRP A 100 -15.77 -8.08 -4.99
N ARG A 101 -16.43 -7.73 -6.10
CA ARG A 101 -15.87 -7.85 -7.45
C ARG A 101 -14.71 -6.88 -7.66
N TYR A 102 -14.84 -5.66 -7.14
CA TYR A 102 -13.75 -4.68 -7.17
C TYR A 102 -12.58 -5.15 -6.31
N ALA A 103 -12.85 -5.59 -5.08
CA ALA A 103 -11.83 -6.12 -4.18
C ALA A 103 -11.08 -7.30 -4.83
N LEU A 104 -11.81 -8.26 -5.40
CA LEU A 104 -11.23 -9.38 -6.14
C LEU A 104 -10.40 -8.91 -7.35
N THR A 105 -10.88 -7.92 -8.10
CA THR A 105 -10.15 -7.36 -9.24
C THR A 105 -8.82 -6.76 -8.80
N VAL A 106 -8.79 -5.98 -7.72
CA VAL A 106 -7.56 -5.41 -7.15
C VAL A 106 -6.59 -6.51 -6.74
N GLU A 107 -7.07 -7.55 -6.04
CA GLU A 107 -6.22 -8.66 -5.58
C GLU A 107 -5.69 -9.51 -6.72
N VAL A 108 -6.50 -9.77 -7.76
CA VAL A 108 -6.06 -10.47 -8.97
C VAL A 108 -5.05 -9.63 -9.74
N LEU A 109 -5.30 -8.33 -9.94
CA LEU A 109 -4.35 -7.44 -10.60
C LEU A 109 -3.02 -7.38 -9.84
N PHE A 110 -3.06 -7.28 -8.51
CA PHE A 110 -1.86 -7.32 -7.67
C PHE A 110 -1.10 -8.64 -7.86
N GLY A 111 -1.79 -9.77 -7.73
CA GLY A 111 -1.20 -11.10 -7.86
C GLY A 111 -0.59 -11.34 -9.24
N LEU A 112 -1.30 -10.99 -10.31
CA LEU A 112 -0.81 -11.13 -11.68
C LEU A 112 0.39 -10.23 -11.94
N ALA A 113 0.34 -8.95 -11.53
CA ALA A 113 1.45 -8.02 -11.68
C ALA A 113 2.70 -8.50 -10.92
N PHE A 114 2.51 -8.97 -9.68
CA PHE A 114 3.57 -9.51 -8.85
C PHE A 114 4.21 -10.74 -9.49
N VAL A 115 3.41 -11.75 -9.87
CA VAL A 115 3.91 -12.99 -10.49
C VAL A 115 4.58 -12.72 -11.83
N ALA A 116 4.00 -11.85 -12.67
CA ALA A 116 4.59 -11.47 -13.95
C ALA A 116 6.00 -10.87 -13.77
N TRP A 117 6.17 -9.98 -12.78
CA TRP A 117 7.47 -9.36 -12.52
C TRP A 117 8.45 -10.30 -11.81
N VAL A 118 7.97 -11.22 -10.97
CA VAL A 118 8.79 -12.31 -10.41
C VAL A 118 9.31 -13.19 -11.54
N PHE A 119 8.46 -13.56 -12.51
CA PHE A 119 8.85 -14.35 -13.67
C PHE A 119 9.88 -13.61 -14.52
N PHE A 120 9.69 -12.31 -14.77
CA PHE A 120 10.68 -11.47 -15.43
C PHE A 120 12.02 -11.47 -14.69
N LYS A 121 12.00 -11.24 -13.37
CA LYS A 121 13.21 -11.27 -12.53
C LYS A 121 13.85 -12.65 -12.42
N ALA A 122 13.11 -13.74 -12.61
CA ALA A 122 13.66 -15.09 -12.61
C ALA A 122 14.58 -15.36 -13.81
N HIS A 123 14.42 -14.64 -14.93
CA HIS A 123 15.30 -14.75 -16.10
C HIS A 123 16.62 -13.98 -15.94
N ASN A 124 16.66 -12.99 -15.05
CA ASN A 124 17.90 -12.33 -14.63
C ASN A 124 17.88 -12.08 -13.10
N PRO A 125 18.14 -13.14 -12.30
CA PRO A 125 18.14 -13.06 -10.85
C PRO A 125 19.46 -12.49 -10.29
N ASN A 126 20.46 -12.27 -11.14
CA ASN A 126 21.78 -11.84 -10.72
C ASN A 126 21.72 -10.42 -10.12
N ILE A 127 22.36 -10.27 -8.97
CA ILE A 127 22.67 -8.95 -8.41
C ILE A 127 23.91 -8.47 -9.16
N GLU A 128 23.67 -7.83 -10.29
CA GLU A 128 24.75 -7.37 -11.17
C GLU A 128 25.68 -6.41 -10.45
N THR A 129 26.98 -6.69 -10.54
CA THR A 129 28.07 -5.83 -10.06
C THR A 129 28.28 -4.63 -10.98
N ALA A 130 27.99 -4.81 -12.27
CA ALA A 130 28.08 -3.76 -13.27
C ALA A 130 27.10 -2.62 -12.96
N GLY A 131 27.63 -1.39 -12.85
CA GLY A 131 26.86 -0.19 -12.50
C GLY A 131 26.83 0.19 -11.02
N GLY A 132 27.29 -0.68 -10.10
CA GLY A 132 27.52 -0.37 -8.67
C GLY A 132 26.27 -0.16 -7.80
N GLU A 133 25.16 0.33 -8.37
CA GLU A 133 23.94 0.69 -7.63
C GLU A 133 23.35 -0.51 -6.86
N LYS A 134 23.17 -1.67 -7.52
CA LYS A 134 22.62 -2.87 -6.88
C LYS A 134 23.48 -3.41 -5.73
N TRP A 135 24.79 -3.19 -5.80
CA TRP A 135 25.72 -3.57 -4.74
C TRP A 135 25.58 -2.68 -3.51
N MET A 136 25.38 -1.38 -3.72
CA MET A 136 25.05 -0.46 -2.64
C MET A 136 23.69 -0.85 -2.00
N GLU A 137 22.67 -1.15 -2.80
CA GLU A 137 21.34 -1.51 -2.30
C GLU A 137 21.37 -2.77 -1.42
N ILE A 138 22.05 -3.85 -1.85
CA ILE A 138 22.17 -5.07 -1.05
C ILE A 138 23.03 -4.84 0.21
N ALA A 139 24.05 -3.98 0.14
CA ALA A 139 24.86 -3.62 1.30
C ALA A 139 24.04 -2.84 2.34
N PHE A 140 23.20 -1.89 1.91
CA PHE A 140 22.31 -1.14 2.79
C PHE A 140 21.27 -2.04 3.45
N ILE A 141 20.69 -2.96 2.68
CA ILE A 141 19.77 -3.97 3.21
C ILE A 141 20.44 -4.84 4.27
N ASN A 142 21.64 -5.33 4.02
CA ASN A 142 22.39 -6.11 5.01
C ASN A 142 22.76 -5.27 6.25
N GLY A 143 23.12 -4.00 6.08
CA GLY A 143 23.36 -3.07 7.18
C GLY A 143 22.12 -2.88 8.06
N ILE A 144 20.95 -2.70 7.44
CA ILE A 144 19.67 -2.60 8.14
C ILE A 144 19.34 -3.91 8.86
N LEU A 145 19.42 -5.06 8.18
CA LEU A 145 19.10 -6.37 8.76
C LEU A 145 19.99 -6.75 9.95
N ARG A 146 21.18 -6.15 10.07
CA ARG A 146 22.11 -6.37 11.19
C ARG A 146 22.05 -5.30 12.28
N SER A 147 21.23 -4.27 12.11
CA SER A 147 21.13 -3.16 13.06
C SER A 147 19.85 -3.25 13.87
N ASP A 148 19.97 -3.29 15.19
CA ASP A 148 18.81 -3.32 16.11
C ASP A 148 18.07 -1.98 16.19
N TYR A 149 18.79 -0.88 15.94
CA TYR A 149 18.30 0.50 16.02
C TYR A 149 18.81 1.31 14.83
N PHE A 150 18.22 2.49 14.61
CA PHE A 150 18.58 3.36 13.49
C PHE A 150 19.28 4.64 13.96
N PRO A 151 20.18 5.23 13.15
CA PRO A 151 20.56 4.82 11.78
C PRO A 151 21.33 3.49 11.73
N PRO A 152 21.15 2.68 10.66
CA PRO A 152 21.84 1.40 10.50
C PRO A 152 23.33 1.62 10.22
N GLN A 153 24.17 0.62 10.51
CA GLN A 153 25.62 0.71 10.24
C GLN A 153 25.92 0.95 8.76
N ASP A 154 26.81 1.90 8.50
CA ASP A 154 27.30 2.22 7.16
C ASP A 154 28.25 1.13 6.66
N PRO A 155 27.96 0.48 5.51
CA PRO A 155 28.83 -0.57 4.98
C PRO A 155 30.18 -0.04 4.45
N TRP A 156 30.30 1.27 4.23
CA TRP A 156 31.49 1.92 3.67
C TRP A 156 32.29 2.70 4.69
N LEU A 157 31.69 3.06 5.84
CA LEU A 157 32.34 3.84 6.88
C LEU A 157 32.11 3.23 8.27
N SER A 158 33.06 2.38 8.69
CA SER A 158 33.00 1.67 9.98
C SER A 158 32.80 2.61 11.16
N GLY A 159 31.84 2.28 12.02
CA GLY A 159 31.50 3.04 13.24
C GLY A 159 30.48 4.18 13.02
N PHE A 160 30.06 4.41 11.78
CA PHE A 160 29.08 5.43 11.42
C PHE A 160 27.78 4.81 10.92
N GLY A 161 26.71 5.60 10.89
CA GLY A 161 25.43 5.21 10.31
C GLY A 161 25.31 5.65 8.85
N ILE A 162 24.48 4.96 8.07
CA ILE A 162 24.23 5.28 6.66
C ILE A 162 23.78 6.74 6.52
N SER A 163 24.57 7.55 5.80
CA SER A 163 24.24 8.95 5.48
C SER A 163 23.53 9.05 4.12
N TYR A 164 22.40 8.36 3.99
CA TYR A 164 21.59 8.32 2.77
C TYR A 164 20.10 8.12 3.08
N TYR A 165 19.21 8.34 2.11
CA TYR A 165 17.80 7.99 2.26
C TYR A 165 17.62 6.47 2.21
N TYR A 166 17.46 5.84 3.38
CA TYR A 166 17.40 4.38 3.50
C TYR A 166 16.01 3.82 3.87
N PHE A 167 15.00 4.67 4.02
CA PHE A 167 13.66 4.25 4.48
C PHE A 167 12.98 3.20 3.57
N GLY A 168 13.16 3.31 2.25
CA GLY A 168 12.70 2.29 1.31
C GLY A 168 13.27 0.91 1.61
N TYR A 169 14.55 0.85 1.96
CA TYR A 169 15.21 -0.39 2.36
C TYR A 169 14.72 -0.92 3.71
N VAL A 170 14.30 -0.04 4.65
CA VAL A 170 13.68 -0.47 5.91
C VAL A 170 12.37 -1.22 5.67
N MET A 171 11.53 -0.71 4.76
CA MET A 171 10.28 -1.40 4.39
C MET A 171 10.57 -2.80 3.82
N MET A 172 11.54 -2.91 2.91
CA MET A 172 11.92 -4.19 2.30
C MET A 172 12.62 -5.13 3.27
N ALA A 173 13.43 -4.60 4.19
CA ALA A 173 14.07 -5.37 5.25
C ALA A 173 13.04 -5.92 6.25
N ALA A 174 11.97 -5.18 6.56
CA ALA A 174 10.88 -5.68 7.40
C ALA A 174 10.19 -6.90 6.76
N LEU A 175 9.91 -6.85 5.45
CA LEU A 175 9.37 -8.00 4.70
C LEU A 175 10.36 -9.17 4.67
N THR A 176 11.66 -8.89 4.55
CA THR A 176 12.74 -9.90 4.59
C THR A 176 12.80 -10.61 5.93
N GLN A 177 12.76 -9.86 7.04
CA GLN A 177 12.75 -10.45 8.39
C GLN A 177 11.52 -11.32 8.64
N LEU A 178 10.33 -10.86 8.25
CA LEU A 178 9.08 -11.62 8.42
C LEU A 178 9.04 -12.89 7.54
N SER A 179 9.64 -12.85 6.36
CA SER A 179 9.68 -14.00 5.44
C SER A 179 10.75 -15.04 5.80
N GLY A 180 11.73 -14.67 6.64
CA GLY A 180 12.86 -15.53 6.98
C GLY A 180 13.79 -15.83 5.79
N LEU A 181 13.63 -15.11 4.67
CA LEU A 181 14.45 -15.31 3.48
C LEU A 181 15.83 -14.67 3.67
N ILE A 182 16.85 -15.29 3.05
CA ILE A 182 18.15 -14.63 2.91
C ILE A 182 18.01 -13.36 2.06
N SER A 183 18.82 -12.34 2.37
CA SER A 183 18.70 -11.01 1.76
C SER A 183 18.79 -11.04 0.23
N THR A 184 19.62 -11.90 -0.35
CA THR A 184 19.77 -12.03 -1.81
C THR A 184 18.52 -12.58 -2.51
N THR A 185 17.78 -13.48 -1.85
CA THR A 185 16.51 -14.00 -2.38
C THR A 185 15.41 -12.96 -2.24
N ALA A 186 15.31 -12.35 -1.06
CA ALA A 186 14.34 -11.30 -0.79
C ALA A 186 14.52 -10.09 -1.73
N PHE A 187 15.76 -9.68 -2.00
CA PHE A 187 16.10 -8.58 -2.90
C PHE A 187 15.48 -8.73 -4.30
N ASN A 188 15.41 -9.96 -4.81
CA ASN A 188 14.78 -10.24 -6.09
C ASN A 188 13.24 -10.07 -6.08
N LEU A 189 12.61 -10.01 -4.91
CA LEU A 189 11.18 -9.78 -4.71
C LEU A 189 10.83 -8.31 -4.45
N TYR A 190 11.82 -7.43 -4.23
CA TYR A 190 11.58 -6.00 -3.96
C TYR A 190 11.02 -5.30 -5.20
N VAL A 191 11.65 -5.49 -6.36
CA VAL A 191 11.19 -4.88 -7.62
C VAL A 191 9.78 -5.39 -8.00
N PRO A 192 9.49 -6.71 -7.95
CA PRO A 192 8.12 -7.19 -8.14
C PRO A 192 7.10 -6.59 -7.17
N THR A 193 7.49 -6.39 -5.92
CA THR A 193 6.64 -5.73 -4.91
C THR A 193 6.31 -4.30 -5.33
N LEU A 194 7.33 -3.51 -5.65
CA LEU A 194 7.14 -2.12 -6.08
C LEU A 194 6.28 -2.04 -7.36
N PHE A 195 6.58 -2.88 -8.35
CA PHE A 195 5.81 -2.94 -9.60
C PHE A 195 4.33 -3.23 -9.34
N ALA A 196 4.03 -4.27 -8.55
CA ALA A 196 2.66 -4.66 -8.24
C ALA A 196 1.91 -3.57 -7.45
N LEU A 197 2.55 -2.96 -6.46
CA LEU A 197 1.98 -1.85 -5.68
C LEU A 197 1.68 -0.64 -6.57
N THR A 198 2.62 -0.23 -7.42
CA THR A 198 2.46 0.90 -8.35
C THR A 198 1.33 0.64 -9.34
N LEU A 199 1.27 -0.56 -9.93
CA LEU A 199 0.21 -0.92 -10.87
C LEU A 199 -1.17 -0.86 -10.21
N THR A 200 -1.31 -1.43 -9.00
CA THR A 200 -2.60 -1.42 -8.29
C THR A 200 -2.99 -0.03 -7.80
N ALA A 201 -2.02 0.80 -7.41
CA ALA A 201 -2.26 2.19 -7.03
C ALA A 201 -2.74 3.01 -8.24
N ALA A 202 -2.09 2.85 -9.40
CA ALA A 202 -2.49 3.51 -10.64
C ALA A 202 -3.89 3.07 -11.09
N PHE A 203 -4.17 1.76 -11.05
CA PHE A 203 -5.51 1.22 -11.31
C PHE A 203 -6.55 1.84 -10.36
N GLY A 204 -6.30 1.83 -9.05
CA GLY A 204 -7.22 2.39 -8.06
C GLY A 204 -7.48 3.88 -8.25
N LEU A 205 -6.44 4.65 -8.58
CA LEU A 205 -6.57 6.07 -8.89
C LEU A 205 -7.51 6.29 -10.09
N VAL A 206 -7.26 5.62 -11.20
CA VAL A 206 -8.07 5.75 -12.43
C VAL A 206 -9.49 5.25 -12.21
N ALA A 207 -9.67 4.12 -11.53
CA ALA A 207 -10.99 3.56 -11.23
C ALA A 207 -11.83 4.53 -10.39
N ASN A 208 -11.23 5.15 -9.37
CA ASN A 208 -11.89 6.17 -8.56
C ASN A 208 -12.24 7.43 -9.38
N MET A 209 -11.34 7.93 -10.21
CA MET A 209 -11.61 9.08 -11.09
C MET A 209 -12.78 8.83 -12.04
N VAL A 210 -12.80 7.66 -12.69
CA VAL A 210 -13.89 7.26 -13.60
C VAL A 210 -15.21 7.14 -12.85
N ALA A 211 -15.22 6.53 -11.67
CA ALA A 211 -16.42 6.38 -10.85
C ALA A 211 -16.96 7.72 -10.36
N LEU A 212 -16.10 8.65 -9.95
CA LEU A 212 -16.49 10.01 -9.56
C LEU A 212 -17.04 10.81 -10.73
N TYR A 213 -16.39 10.73 -11.90
CA TYR A 213 -16.85 11.40 -13.11
C TYR A 213 -18.25 10.92 -13.54
N ARG A 214 -18.50 9.60 -13.51
CA ARG A 214 -19.82 9.02 -13.81
C ARG A 214 -20.90 9.49 -12.83
N ARG A 215 -20.57 9.60 -11.54
CA ARG A 215 -21.50 10.14 -10.52
C ARG A 215 -21.86 11.59 -10.81
N SER A 216 -20.88 12.43 -11.16
CA SER A 216 -21.13 13.84 -11.51
C SER A 216 -22.11 13.99 -12.67
N LYS A 217 -21.85 13.26 -13.76
CA LYS A 217 -22.68 13.33 -14.98
C LYS A 217 -24.12 12.86 -14.75
N ASN A 218 -24.31 11.84 -13.93
CA ASN A 218 -25.65 11.36 -13.58
C ASN A 218 -26.43 12.38 -12.74
N THR A 219 -25.77 13.11 -11.85
CA THR A 219 -26.41 14.18 -11.05
C THR A 219 -26.84 15.36 -11.93
N GLU A 220 -26.01 15.79 -12.88
CA GLU A 220 -26.35 16.84 -13.84
C GLU A 220 -27.57 16.46 -14.70
N SER A 221 -27.58 15.24 -15.26
CA SER A 221 -28.71 14.74 -16.05
C SER A 221 -30.01 14.64 -15.24
N ALA A 222 -29.93 14.22 -13.96
CA ALA A 222 -31.10 14.19 -13.08
C ALA A 222 -31.60 15.61 -12.74
N SER A 223 -30.69 16.59 -12.59
CA SER A 223 -31.05 17.99 -12.36
C SER A 223 -31.77 18.61 -13.56
N GLU A 224 -31.31 18.36 -14.80
CA GLU A 224 -31.96 18.85 -16.02
C GLU A 224 -33.38 18.30 -16.22
N LEU A 225 -33.62 17.04 -15.84
CA LEU A 225 -34.95 16.41 -15.88
C LEU A 225 -35.93 16.97 -14.84
N THR A 226 -35.43 17.66 -13.81
CA THR A 226 -36.23 18.17 -12.68
C THR A 226 -36.54 19.67 -12.80
N ILE A 227 -35.98 20.38 -13.78
CA ILE A 227 -36.36 21.77 -14.06
C ILE A 227 -37.81 21.75 -14.59
N PRO A 228 -38.80 22.34 -13.89
CA PRO A 228 -40.12 22.51 -14.44
C PRO A 228 -39.96 23.37 -15.70
N GLN A 229 -40.34 22.85 -16.85
CA GLN A 229 -40.53 23.67 -18.06
C GLN A 229 -41.38 24.87 -17.63
N PRO A 230 -40.91 26.12 -17.75
CA PRO A 230 -41.77 27.25 -17.47
C PRO A 230 -42.98 27.08 -18.38
N MET A 231 -44.15 26.93 -17.74
CA MET A 231 -45.44 26.87 -18.40
C MET A 231 -45.62 28.20 -19.12
N LEU A 232 -45.15 28.26 -20.38
CA LEU A 232 -45.41 29.35 -21.31
C LEU A 232 -46.88 29.28 -21.74
N THR A 233 -47.79 29.42 -20.79
CA THR A 233 -49.16 29.83 -21.06
C THR A 233 -49.23 31.32 -20.78
N LEU A 234 -48.81 32.11 -21.77
CA LEU A 234 -49.16 33.52 -21.85
C LEU A 234 -50.70 33.60 -21.92
N PRO A 235 -51.38 34.31 -21.00
CA PRO A 235 -52.76 34.67 -21.24
C PRO A 235 -52.77 35.71 -22.35
N ALA A 236 -53.27 35.34 -23.52
CA ALA A 236 -53.68 36.30 -24.53
C ALA A 236 -54.92 37.04 -23.99
N ALA A 237 -54.68 38.01 -23.10
CA ALA A 237 -55.58 39.13 -22.91
C ALA A 237 -55.32 40.08 -24.09
N LEU A 238 -56.35 40.39 -24.85
CA LEU A 238 -56.61 41.61 -25.66
C LEU A 238 -57.93 41.32 -26.41
N THR A 239 -59.04 41.91 -25.94
CA THR A 239 -59.79 43.03 -26.57
C THR A 239 -60.56 42.64 -27.81
#